data_AF-A0A847Y906-F1
#
_entry.id   AF-A0A847Y906-F1
#
_cell.length_a   1.000
_cell.length_b   1.000
_cell.length_c   1.000
_cell.angle_alpha   90.00
_cell.angle_beta   90.00
_cell.angle_gamma   90.00
#
_symmetry.space_group_name_H-M   'P 1'
#
loop_
_entity.id
_entity.type
_entity.pdbx_description
1 polymer ?
#
loop_
_entity_poly.entity_id
_entity_poly.type
_entity_poly.pdbx_seq_one_letter_code
_entity_poly.pdbx_strand_id
1 'polypeptide(L)'
;MVKILDSRLRGNDKKRLRITIILFLGVFLIPLFAFAWSQDETLFINSDYDLNGRNQMEVQLLKTTNRLYFYVDKNWYQNFSQKSELDSKIYNLASDFEYKIYPNLVNLLGSEDNPGIDNDSRIVIVLEPLKDGYGGYIQSGDEYPKKVYPNSNQGQIIYLNSNLITKADSNFLDYELAHEFTHLITLKQKPDSQTWFYELMSEFAGQTIGVDTSQITKQRAQALMYSTEVNLLDWKNIDKDYGKIYLLALYLKEQFGNQIFADVLKYPSSDALVSFNEVLKRKGTSFDEIYLNWLITNLYNTCDNNSTKYCYQDPSLKNFSVMAYSYYLPPLPRSSLLVSDYLYPWGGKWEKLNGGTGIISIQFNIPNETMISKIPYLVENTSGRKSLYFIDFSKFNIQNIYIDGIGTNNIAIYFVPFLGNTNNTNKAYYFSWQATNMLKDSNNEQLLIESLQQRIEELKRQLAQLQMQVALQKTYQNNPSCSLFTSDLYYGMASNEVKCLHQFLANLGSDIYPEKLITGYFGPLTLAAVKRYQAMKGII
;
A
#
# COMPACT_ATOMS: atom_id res chain seq x y z
N MET A 1 -4.00 -13.44 16.59
CA MET A 1 -4.63 -12.14 16.23
C MET A 1 -4.19 -11.13 17.27
N VAL A 2 -3.15 -10.34 16.98
CA VAL A 2 -2.48 -9.44 17.95
C VAL A 2 -3.11 -8.06 17.89
N LYS A 3 -4.15 -7.78 18.68
CA LYS A 3 -4.72 -6.45 18.70
C LYS A 3 -3.75 -5.47 19.39
N ILE A 4 -3.48 -4.34 18.75
CA ILE A 4 -2.99 -3.11 19.40
C ILE A 4 -3.85 -1.98 18.86
N LEU A 5 -4.39 -1.12 19.73
CA LEU A 5 -4.99 0.15 19.27
C LEU A 5 -4.86 1.28 20.29
N ASP A 6 -4.36 2.38 19.73
CA ASP A 6 -4.72 3.80 19.91
C ASP A 6 -4.09 4.60 21.05
N SER A 7 -2.94 5.22 20.75
CA SER A 7 -2.50 6.46 21.38
C SER A 7 -3.29 7.67 20.84
N ARG A 8 -4.58 7.77 21.17
CA ARG A 8 -5.30 9.05 21.06
C ARG A 8 -4.89 9.99 22.19
N LEU A 9 -3.83 10.76 21.96
CA LEU A 9 -3.61 12.04 22.64
C LEU A 9 -3.87 13.19 21.65
N ARG A 10 -5.14 13.51 21.42
CA ARG A 10 -5.53 14.88 21.03
C ARG A 10 -5.54 15.74 22.29
N GLY A 11 -4.39 16.32 22.61
CA GLY A 11 -4.24 17.40 23.60
C GLY A 11 -3.71 18.64 22.91
N ASN A 12 -4.61 19.52 22.49
CA ASN A 12 -4.30 20.79 21.86
C ASN A 12 -3.90 21.78 22.98
N ASP A 13 -2.60 21.96 23.25
CA ASP A 13 -2.12 23.13 24.00
C ASP A 13 -0.65 23.43 23.69
N LYS A 14 -0.44 24.34 22.74
CA LYS A 14 0.85 24.99 22.51
C LYS A 14 1.11 25.99 23.64
N LYS A 15 1.91 25.61 24.63
CA LYS A 15 2.65 26.57 25.46
C LYS A 15 4.16 26.33 25.32
N ARG A 16 4.80 27.21 24.55
CA ARG A 16 6.25 27.34 24.47
C ARG A 16 6.78 27.84 25.82
N LEU A 17 7.43 26.98 26.59
CA LEU A 17 8.21 27.39 27.75
C LEU A 17 9.67 27.58 27.29
N ARG A 18 10.16 28.83 27.29
CA ARG A 18 11.59 29.12 27.14
C ARG A 18 12.26 28.83 28.48
N ILE A 19 13.14 27.82 28.55
CA ILE A 19 13.98 27.56 29.71
C ILE A 19 15.39 28.06 29.38
N THR A 20 15.84 29.05 30.15
CA THR A 20 17.22 29.55 30.15
C THR A 20 18.11 28.52 30.84
N ILE A 21 19.12 28.02 30.15
CA ILE A 21 20.09 27.06 30.69
C ILE A 21 21.12 27.84 31.53
N ILE A 22 21.12 27.60 32.84
CA ILE A 22 22.24 27.94 33.73
C ILE A 22 23.03 26.65 33.94
N LEU A 23 24.29 26.67 33.48
CA LEU A 23 25.21 25.54 33.56
C LEU A 23 25.74 25.43 35.00
N PHE A 24 25.24 24.46 35.78
CA PHE A 24 25.84 24.07 37.05
C PHE A 24 26.51 22.71 36.86
N LEU A 25 27.85 22.70 36.82
CA LEU A 25 28.67 21.51 36.73
C LEU A 25 28.79 20.88 38.13
N GLY A 26 27.78 20.11 38.52
CA GLY A 26 27.80 19.28 39.72
C GLY A 26 27.68 17.81 39.31
N VAL A 27 28.77 17.05 39.44
CA VAL A 27 28.75 15.59 39.27
C VAL A 27 28.02 15.00 40.48
N PHE A 28 26.70 14.89 40.38
CA PHE A 28 25.91 14.03 41.25
C PHE A 28 26.00 12.62 40.69
N LEU A 29 26.78 11.77 41.35
CA LEU A 29 26.64 10.31 41.27
C LEU A 29 25.28 9.96 41.87
N ILE A 30 24.23 9.95 41.04
CA ILE A 30 22.94 9.36 41.42
C ILE A 30 23.17 7.83 41.35
N PRO A 31 23.03 7.09 42.46
CA PRO A 31 23.03 5.64 42.40
C PRO A 31 21.84 5.21 41.51
N LEU A 32 22.16 4.62 40.37
CA LEU A 32 21.20 3.94 39.50
C LEU A 32 20.76 2.66 40.22
N PHE A 33 19.72 2.76 41.05
CA PHE A 33 19.04 1.57 41.56
C PHE A 33 18.18 1.01 40.44
N ALA A 34 18.50 -0.20 39.96
CA ALA A 34 17.58 -0.96 39.14
C ALA A 34 16.36 -1.36 40.00
N PHE A 35 15.14 -1.18 39.49
CA PHE A 35 13.96 -1.73 40.13
C PHE A 35 14.01 -3.25 39.96
N ALA A 36 14.28 -3.98 41.05
CA ALA A 36 14.32 -5.43 41.01
C ALA A 36 12.90 -6.00 40.99
N TRP A 37 12.52 -6.63 39.88
CA TRP A 37 11.31 -7.44 39.76
C TRP A 37 11.31 -8.56 40.82
N SER A 38 10.24 -8.66 41.61
CA SER A 38 10.18 -9.58 42.76
C SER A 38 9.51 -10.92 42.43
N GLN A 39 9.51 -11.86 43.39
CA GLN A 39 8.98 -13.21 43.19
C GLN A 39 7.47 -13.22 42.86
N ASP A 40 6.71 -12.28 43.43
CA ASP A 40 5.27 -12.09 43.21
C ASP A 40 5.01 -10.61 42.91
N GLU A 41 4.30 -10.29 41.84
CA GLU A 41 3.96 -8.91 41.45
C GLU A 41 2.47 -8.76 41.17
N THR A 42 1.95 -7.53 41.24
CA THR A 42 0.61 -7.19 40.72
C THR A 42 0.77 -6.25 39.55
N LEU A 43 0.35 -6.71 38.36
CA LEU A 43 0.42 -5.94 37.13
C LEU A 43 -0.95 -5.35 36.79
N PHE A 44 -0.95 -4.15 36.24
CA PHE A 44 -2.09 -3.64 35.49
C PHE A 44 -2.12 -4.34 34.13
N ILE A 45 -3.27 -4.88 33.74
CA ILE A 45 -3.46 -5.61 32.48
C ILE A 45 -4.65 -5.05 31.71
N ASN A 46 -4.76 -5.43 30.43
CA ASN A 46 -5.80 -4.92 29.57
C ASN A 46 -7.01 -5.87 29.49
N SER A 47 -8.15 -5.42 30.01
CA SER A 47 -9.41 -6.17 30.06
C SER A 47 -9.99 -6.56 28.69
N ASP A 48 -9.58 -5.89 27.62
CA ASP A 48 -10.01 -6.22 26.27
C ASP A 48 -9.41 -7.55 25.78
N TYR A 49 -8.25 -7.93 26.31
CA TYR A 49 -7.51 -9.15 25.97
C TYR A 49 -7.72 -10.26 27.00
N ASP A 50 -7.72 -9.90 28.29
CA ASP A 50 -7.88 -10.84 29.40
C ASP A 50 -9.17 -11.65 29.26
N LEU A 51 -9.05 -12.98 29.42
CA LEU A 51 -10.17 -13.91 29.30
C LEU A 51 -11.33 -13.58 30.25
N ASN A 52 -11.02 -13.06 31.44
CA ASN A 52 -11.98 -12.76 32.50
C ASN A 52 -12.33 -11.26 32.58
N GLY A 53 -11.82 -10.43 31.67
CA GLY A 53 -12.04 -8.98 31.66
C GLY A 53 -11.40 -8.25 32.85
N ARG A 54 -10.34 -8.79 33.44
CA ARG A 54 -9.61 -8.17 34.56
C ARG A 54 -8.78 -6.97 34.09
N ASN A 55 -8.54 -6.05 35.02
CA ASN A 55 -7.66 -4.89 34.82
C ASN A 55 -6.38 -4.95 35.68
N GLN A 56 -6.28 -5.95 36.56
CA GLN A 56 -5.11 -6.26 37.36
C GLN A 56 -4.96 -7.77 37.51
N MET A 57 -3.72 -8.23 37.65
CA MET A 57 -3.40 -9.65 37.78
C MET A 57 -2.19 -9.86 38.70
N GLU A 58 -2.34 -10.79 39.64
CA GLU A 58 -1.22 -11.30 40.41
C GLU A 58 -0.43 -12.30 39.58
N VAL A 59 0.88 -12.07 39.49
CA VAL A 59 1.81 -12.91 38.74
C VAL A 59 2.91 -13.44 39.63
N GLN A 60 3.43 -14.63 39.32
CA GLN A 60 4.57 -15.22 40.00
C GLN A 60 5.70 -15.51 39.02
N LEU A 61 6.94 -15.26 39.44
CA LEU A 61 8.14 -15.51 38.66
C LEU A 61 8.41 -17.01 38.58
N LEU A 62 8.47 -17.56 37.36
CA LEU A 62 8.81 -18.95 37.10
C LEU A 62 10.29 -19.13 36.73
N LYS A 63 10.82 -18.23 35.91
CA LYS A 63 12.17 -18.37 35.36
C LYS A 63 12.82 -17.02 35.10
N THR A 64 14.13 -16.95 35.30
CA THR A 64 14.97 -15.82 34.93
C THR A 64 16.08 -16.31 34.01
N THR A 65 16.40 -15.53 32.99
CA THR A 65 17.53 -15.75 32.09
C THR A 65 18.40 -14.49 32.01
N ASN A 66 19.34 -14.44 31.07
CA ASN A 66 20.16 -13.24 30.86
C ASN A 66 19.34 -12.09 30.27
N ARG A 67 18.30 -12.40 29.50
CA ARG A 67 17.46 -11.42 28.82
C ARG A 67 16.01 -11.39 29.28
N LEU A 68 15.52 -12.39 30.01
CA LEU A 68 14.09 -12.52 30.29
C LEU A 68 13.79 -12.75 31.76
N TYR A 69 12.69 -12.14 32.20
CA TYR A 69 11.88 -12.62 33.31
C TYR A 69 10.63 -13.30 32.77
N PHE A 70 10.35 -14.54 33.18
CA PHE A 70 9.13 -15.25 32.83
C PHE A 70 8.20 -15.33 34.03
N TYR A 71 7.10 -14.60 33.94
CA TYR A 71 6.00 -14.59 34.88
C TYR A 71 4.80 -15.37 34.36
N VAL A 72 3.96 -15.80 35.28
CA VAL A 72 2.68 -16.44 34.97
C VAL A 72 1.59 -15.91 35.89
N ASP A 73 0.36 -15.81 35.37
CA ASP A 73 -0.83 -15.64 36.20
C ASP A 73 -0.87 -16.68 37.34
N LYS A 74 -0.93 -16.17 38.58
CA LYS A 74 -0.87 -17.01 39.78
C LYS A 74 -2.05 -17.97 39.90
N ASN A 75 -3.26 -17.50 39.61
CA ASN A 75 -4.48 -18.29 39.68
C ASN A 75 -4.53 -19.36 38.60
N TRP A 76 -4.11 -19.03 37.38
CA TRP A 76 -4.04 -19.99 36.28
C TRP A 76 -3.02 -21.08 36.59
N TYR A 77 -1.80 -20.71 37.02
CA TYR A 77 -0.72 -21.67 37.28
C TYR A 77 -1.01 -22.61 38.45
N GLN A 78 -1.71 -22.13 39.49
CA GLN A 78 -2.13 -22.98 40.61
C GLN A 78 -3.03 -24.13 40.16
N ASN A 79 -3.94 -23.85 39.23
CA ASN A 79 -4.90 -24.83 38.70
C ASN A 79 -4.35 -25.63 37.50
N PHE A 80 -3.18 -25.26 36.97
CA PHE A 80 -2.57 -25.93 35.84
C PHE A 80 -1.89 -27.23 36.25
N SER A 81 -2.28 -28.36 35.62
CA SER A 81 -1.84 -29.70 36.02
C SER A 81 -0.50 -30.12 35.39
N GLN A 82 -0.20 -29.72 34.15
CA GLN A 82 0.95 -30.19 33.37
C GLN A 82 2.21 -29.34 33.57
N LYS A 83 2.58 -29.03 34.82
CA LYS A 83 3.66 -28.08 35.14
C LYS A 83 5.02 -28.43 34.51
N SER A 84 5.37 -29.71 34.42
CA SER A 84 6.64 -30.15 33.80
C SER A 84 6.69 -29.92 32.29
N GLU A 85 5.56 -30.05 31.60
CA GLU A 85 5.47 -29.75 30.17
C GLU A 85 5.61 -28.25 29.92
N LEU A 86 4.92 -27.45 30.74
CA LEU A 86 5.02 -25.99 30.68
C LEU A 86 6.46 -25.52 30.93
N ASP A 87 7.15 -26.07 31.93
CA ASP A 87 8.55 -25.73 32.20
C ASP A 87 9.46 -26.03 31.00
N SER A 88 9.25 -27.18 30.34
CA SER A 88 9.99 -27.54 29.13
C SER A 88 9.72 -26.57 27.97
N LYS A 89 8.46 -26.16 27.78
CA LYS A 89 8.10 -25.18 26.74
C LYS A 89 8.65 -23.79 27.04
N ILE A 90 8.58 -23.33 28.28
CA ILE A 90 9.20 -22.06 28.70
C ILE A 90 10.71 -22.11 28.52
N TYR A 91 11.35 -23.24 28.85
CA TYR A 91 12.79 -23.42 28.63
C TYR A 91 13.16 -23.23 27.15
N ASN A 92 12.45 -23.92 26.25
CA ASN A 92 12.72 -23.83 24.82
C ASN A 92 12.47 -22.43 24.29
N LEU A 93 11.31 -21.84 24.59
CA LEU A 93 10.95 -20.50 24.13
C LEU A 93 11.94 -19.43 24.64
N ALA A 94 12.38 -19.54 25.89
CA ALA A 94 13.40 -18.64 26.45
C ALA A 94 14.75 -18.79 25.73
N SER A 95 15.16 -20.03 25.45
CA SER A 95 16.40 -20.33 24.73
C SER A 95 16.34 -19.79 23.29
N ASP A 96 15.25 -20.05 22.58
CA ASP A 96 15.04 -19.57 21.22
C ASP A 96 15.00 -18.04 21.18
N PHE A 97 14.43 -17.39 22.20
CA PHE A 97 14.51 -15.95 22.31
C PHE A 97 15.95 -15.44 22.41
N GLU A 98 16.75 -15.98 23.35
CA GLU A 98 18.11 -15.50 23.60
C GLU A 98 19.06 -15.72 22.42
N TYR A 99 18.96 -16.88 21.77
CA TYR A 99 19.97 -17.32 20.80
C TYR A 99 19.54 -17.17 19.35
N LYS A 100 18.25 -16.97 19.07
CA LYS A 100 17.71 -16.89 17.72
C LYS A 100 16.89 -15.63 17.49
N ILE A 101 15.81 -15.39 18.25
CA ILE A 101 14.88 -14.27 17.97
C ILE A 101 15.56 -12.93 18.22
N TYR A 102 16.06 -12.71 19.45
CA TYR A 102 16.65 -11.43 19.86
C TYR A 102 17.82 -11.00 18.96
N PRO A 103 18.90 -11.80 18.77
CA PRO A 103 20.02 -11.37 17.95
C PRO A 103 19.64 -11.13 16.49
N ASN A 104 18.74 -11.93 15.90
CA ASN A 104 18.31 -11.74 14.52
C ASN A 104 17.55 -10.42 14.34
N LEU A 105 16.57 -10.15 15.21
CA LEU A 105 15.73 -8.95 15.10
C LEU A 105 16.50 -7.69 15.46
N VAL A 106 17.31 -7.71 16.51
CA VAL A 106 18.10 -6.53 16.91
C VAL A 106 19.16 -6.17 15.87
N ASN A 107 19.83 -7.16 15.27
CA ASN A 107 20.79 -6.89 14.20
C ASN A 107 20.13 -6.28 12.95
N LEU A 108 18.92 -6.71 12.62
CA LEU A 108 18.21 -6.25 11.44
C LEU A 108 17.52 -4.89 11.69
N LEU A 109 16.63 -4.83 12.67
CA LEU A 109 15.71 -3.72 12.92
C LEU A 109 16.28 -2.67 13.89
N GLY A 110 17.27 -3.05 14.69
CA GLY A 110 17.77 -2.25 15.82
C GLY A 110 17.19 -2.74 17.15
N SER A 111 17.67 -2.15 18.25
CA SER A 111 17.26 -2.53 19.61
C SER A 111 15.93 -1.90 20.02
N GLU A 112 15.23 -2.55 20.93
CA GLU A 112 14.31 -1.98 21.91
C GLU A 112 15.01 -0.98 22.85
N ASP A 113 14.27 -0.33 23.76
CA ASP A 113 14.90 0.47 24.81
C ASP A 113 15.68 -0.45 25.75
N ASN A 114 16.99 -0.22 25.90
CA ASN A 114 17.84 -1.14 26.64
C ASN A 114 19.01 -0.37 27.30
N PRO A 115 19.02 -0.21 28.65
CA PRO A 115 18.00 -0.71 29.58
C PRO A 115 16.65 0.02 29.39
N GLY A 116 15.57 -0.61 29.85
CA GLY A 116 14.22 -0.04 29.85
C GLY A 116 14.02 1.05 30.92
N ILE A 117 12.78 1.49 31.11
CA ILE A 117 12.42 2.53 32.10
C ILE A 117 12.66 2.10 33.56
N ASP A 118 12.64 0.80 33.84
CA ASP A 118 13.01 0.18 35.12
C ASP A 118 14.52 0.11 35.36
N ASN A 119 15.31 0.53 34.36
CA ASN A 119 16.76 0.44 34.32
C ASN A 119 17.29 -1.01 34.39
N ASP A 120 16.49 -1.98 33.93
CA ASP A 120 16.91 -3.37 33.67
C ASP A 120 16.98 -3.61 32.14
N SER A 121 17.91 -4.47 31.71
CA SER A 121 18.06 -4.89 30.32
C SER A 121 17.21 -6.12 29.96
N ARG A 122 16.56 -6.73 30.95
CA ARG A 122 15.69 -7.89 30.77
C ARG A 122 14.27 -7.46 30.40
N ILE A 123 13.68 -8.19 29.46
CA ILE A 123 12.29 -8.05 29.06
C ILE A 123 11.43 -8.99 29.93
N VAL A 124 10.23 -8.56 30.28
CA VAL A 124 9.29 -9.33 31.08
C VAL A 124 8.32 -10.04 30.15
N ILE A 125 8.27 -11.37 30.19
CA ILE A 125 7.26 -12.18 29.52
C ILE A 125 6.23 -12.64 30.56
N VAL A 126 4.95 -12.38 30.31
CA VAL A 126 3.85 -12.74 31.21
C VAL A 126 2.92 -13.72 30.49
N LEU A 127 2.74 -14.91 31.05
CA LEU A 127 1.74 -15.86 30.58
C LEU A 127 0.38 -15.53 31.19
N GLU A 128 -0.51 -14.98 30.36
CA GLU A 128 -1.84 -14.50 30.73
C GLU A 128 -2.93 -15.34 30.02
N PRO A 129 -4.02 -15.74 30.69
CA PRO A 129 -5.18 -16.30 30.03
C PRO A 129 -5.87 -15.23 29.16
N LEU A 130 -5.67 -15.27 27.84
CA LEU A 130 -6.31 -14.35 26.90
C LEU A 130 -7.55 -14.98 26.25
N LYS A 131 -8.48 -14.13 25.80
CA LYS A 131 -9.65 -14.54 24.99
C LYS A 131 -9.20 -15.26 23.70
N ASP A 132 -10.09 -16.06 23.13
CA ASP A 132 -9.82 -16.75 21.88
C ASP A 132 -9.48 -15.77 20.74
N GLY A 133 -8.52 -16.16 19.91
CA GLY A 133 -8.00 -15.35 18.81
C GLY A 133 -6.74 -14.56 19.17
N TYR A 134 -6.47 -14.24 20.44
CA TYR A 134 -5.28 -13.47 20.83
C TYR A 134 -4.04 -14.33 21.00
N GLY A 135 -2.94 -13.91 20.35
CA GLY A 135 -1.62 -14.56 20.42
C GLY A 135 -0.80 -14.04 21.59
N GLY A 136 -0.61 -12.73 21.60
CA GLY A 136 -0.12 -11.93 22.69
C GLY A 136 -0.54 -10.47 22.53
N TYR A 137 0.05 -9.62 23.36
CA TYR A 137 0.06 -8.16 23.19
C TYR A 137 1.22 -7.53 23.96
N ILE A 138 1.54 -6.27 23.62
CA ILE A 138 2.28 -5.36 24.50
C ILE A 138 1.37 -4.22 24.95
N GLN A 139 1.67 -3.64 26.11
CA GLN A 139 1.04 -2.40 26.57
C GLN A 139 2.06 -1.26 26.52
N SER A 140 2.06 -0.45 25.46
CA SER A 140 3.03 0.64 25.30
C SER A 140 3.00 1.69 26.42
N GLY A 141 1.88 1.80 27.14
CA GLY A 141 1.77 2.62 28.35
C GLY A 141 2.73 2.22 29.47
N ASP A 142 3.17 0.96 29.50
CA ASP A 142 4.07 0.43 30.53
C ASP A 142 5.50 0.94 30.38
N GLU A 143 5.88 1.48 29.22
CA GLU A 143 7.20 2.08 29.00
C GLU A 143 7.26 3.56 29.43
N TYR A 144 6.17 4.10 29.97
CA TYR A 144 6.10 5.48 30.49
C TYR A 144 6.08 5.54 32.02
N PRO A 145 6.57 6.63 32.65
CA PRO A 145 6.45 6.79 34.09
C PRO A 145 4.99 6.83 34.54
N LYS A 146 4.68 6.34 35.75
CA LYS A 146 3.34 6.43 36.36
C LYS A 146 2.76 7.84 36.42
N LYS A 147 3.62 8.87 36.41
CA LYS A 147 3.20 10.28 36.33
C LYS A 147 2.56 10.64 34.97
N VAL A 148 2.99 9.99 33.89
CA VAL A 148 2.47 10.19 32.53
C VAL A 148 1.32 9.22 32.27
N TYR A 149 1.49 7.95 32.66
CA TYR A 149 0.51 6.90 32.48
C TYR A 149 0.25 6.19 33.83
N PRO A 150 -0.79 6.56 34.59
CA PRO A 150 -1.01 6.07 35.97
C PRO A 150 -1.06 4.56 36.15
N ASN A 151 -1.54 3.83 35.14
CA ASN A 151 -1.63 2.37 35.13
C ASN A 151 -0.38 1.70 34.54
N SER A 152 0.72 2.43 34.39
CA SER A 152 1.97 1.89 33.86
C SER A 152 2.57 0.89 34.84
N ASN A 153 2.97 -0.26 34.31
CA ASN A 153 3.81 -1.21 35.04
C ASN A 153 5.30 -0.80 35.07
N GLN A 154 5.70 0.25 34.35
CA GLN A 154 7.07 0.74 34.25
C GLN A 154 8.07 -0.34 33.85
N GLY A 155 7.76 -1.09 32.80
CA GLY A 155 8.57 -2.20 32.31
C GLY A 155 8.32 -2.52 30.84
N GLN A 156 9.24 -3.26 30.24
CA GLN A 156 9.08 -3.80 28.89
C GLN A 156 8.41 -5.16 28.98
N ILE A 157 7.07 -5.17 28.89
CA ILE A 157 6.27 -6.35 29.16
C ILE A 157 5.61 -6.87 27.88
N ILE A 158 5.80 -8.16 27.62
CA ILE A 158 5.13 -8.93 26.58
C ILE A 158 4.18 -9.92 27.26
N TYR A 159 2.90 -9.84 26.94
CA TYR A 159 1.88 -10.75 27.42
C TYR A 159 1.62 -11.82 26.36
N LEU A 160 1.80 -13.10 26.69
CA LEU A 160 1.53 -14.23 25.80
C LEU A 160 0.36 -15.05 26.31
N ASN A 161 -0.45 -15.57 25.38
CA ASN A 161 -1.62 -16.38 25.72
C ASN A 161 -1.21 -17.72 26.35
N SER A 162 -1.54 -17.90 27.62
CA SER A 162 -1.29 -19.15 28.37
C SER A 162 -2.07 -20.35 27.82
N ASN A 163 -3.15 -20.14 27.07
CA ASN A 163 -3.84 -21.22 26.37
C ASN A 163 -3.08 -21.67 25.10
N LEU A 164 -2.32 -20.77 24.46
CA LEU A 164 -1.54 -21.10 23.27
C LEU A 164 -0.22 -21.76 23.64
N ILE A 165 0.45 -21.34 24.72
CA ILE A 165 1.70 -21.99 25.14
C ILE A 165 1.53 -23.49 25.36
N THR A 166 0.34 -23.93 25.79
CA THR A 166 0.06 -25.36 26.02
C THR A 166 -0.33 -26.12 24.75
N LYS A 167 -1.02 -25.47 23.80
CA LYS A 167 -1.62 -26.14 22.62
C LYS A 167 -0.81 -26.00 21.33
N ALA A 168 -0.09 -24.90 21.16
CA ALA A 168 0.64 -24.61 19.95
C ALA A 168 1.98 -25.35 19.89
N ASP A 169 2.47 -25.55 18.67
CA ASP A 169 3.83 -26.02 18.41
C ASP A 169 4.86 -24.91 18.65
N SER A 170 6.14 -25.28 18.73
CA SER A 170 7.23 -24.34 19.03
C SER A 170 7.43 -23.28 17.95
N ASN A 171 7.21 -23.59 16.67
CA ASN A 171 7.39 -22.61 15.59
C ASN A 171 6.37 -21.48 15.72
N PHE A 172 5.13 -21.81 16.06
CA PHE A 172 4.11 -20.82 16.32
C PHE A 172 4.42 -19.96 17.55
N LEU A 173 4.93 -20.54 18.64
CA LEU A 173 5.29 -19.78 19.85
C LEU A 173 6.48 -18.84 19.60
N ASP A 174 7.51 -19.31 18.89
CA ASP A 174 8.63 -18.48 18.43
C ASP A 174 8.14 -17.32 17.55
N TYR A 175 7.21 -17.60 16.63
CA TYR A 175 6.62 -16.60 15.75
C TYR A 175 5.92 -15.49 16.53
N GLU A 176 5.02 -15.85 17.46
CA GLU A 176 4.27 -14.89 18.26
C GLU A 176 5.19 -14.09 19.20
N LEU A 177 6.19 -14.73 19.82
CA LEU A 177 7.14 -13.98 20.65
C LEU A 177 7.99 -13.00 19.83
N ALA A 178 8.42 -13.38 18.63
CA ALA A 178 9.11 -12.48 17.72
C ALA A 178 8.22 -11.32 17.24
N HIS A 179 6.92 -11.61 17.00
CA HIS A 179 5.91 -10.60 16.67
C HIS A 179 5.79 -9.57 17.80
N GLU A 180 5.53 -10.01 19.03
CA GLU A 180 5.36 -9.09 20.17
C GLU A 180 6.62 -8.31 20.51
N PHE A 181 7.80 -8.95 20.45
CA PHE A 181 9.06 -8.26 20.71
C PHE A 181 9.33 -7.14 19.69
N THR A 182 8.89 -7.32 18.45
CA THR A 182 9.06 -6.30 17.40
C THR A 182 8.25 -5.03 17.65
N HIS A 183 7.15 -5.12 18.42
CA HIS A 183 6.43 -3.93 18.85
C HIS A 183 7.29 -3.03 19.74
N LEU A 184 8.09 -3.60 20.65
CA LEU A 184 9.02 -2.83 21.50
C LEU A 184 10.12 -2.15 20.67
N ILE A 185 10.71 -2.88 19.71
CA ILE A 185 11.69 -2.29 18.77
C ILE A 185 11.05 -1.15 17.97
N THR A 186 9.84 -1.38 17.44
CA THR A 186 9.14 -0.39 16.62
C THR A 186 8.75 0.84 17.44
N LEU A 187 8.34 0.66 18.70
CA LEU A 187 8.00 1.76 19.61
C LEU A 187 9.18 2.70 19.84
N LYS A 188 10.39 2.16 20.09
CA LYS A 188 11.59 3.00 20.22
C LYS A 188 11.92 3.77 18.95
N GLN A 189 11.87 3.08 17.81
CA GLN A 189 12.39 3.65 16.57
C GLN A 189 11.40 4.60 15.89
N LYS A 190 10.10 4.34 16.00
CA LYS A 190 9.05 5.11 15.32
C LYS A 190 7.75 5.15 16.16
N PRO A 191 7.76 5.80 17.35
CA PRO A 191 6.65 5.76 18.31
C PRO A 191 5.33 6.27 17.75
N ASP A 192 5.38 7.32 16.93
CA ASP A 192 4.20 8.01 16.38
C ASP A 192 3.68 7.39 15.06
N SER A 193 4.10 6.17 14.71
CA SER A 193 3.64 5.50 13.49
C SER A 193 2.23 4.92 13.63
N GLN A 194 1.62 4.60 12.48
CA GLN A 194 0.26 4.06 12.40
C GLN A 194 0.21 2.57 12.74
N THR A 195 -0.90 2.10 13.33
CA THR A 195 -1.08 0.69 13.76
C THR A 195 -0.79 -0.34 12.66
N TRP A 196 -1.27 -0.11 11.43
CA TRP A 196 -1.00 -1.05 10.33
C TRP A 196 0.51 -1.26 10.08
N PHE A 197 1.32 -0.23 10.34
CA PHE A 197 2.77 -0.30 10.18
C PHE A 197 3.41 -1.09 11.32
N TYR A 198 2.99 -0.87 12.57
CA TYR A 198 3.43 -1.69 13.71
C TYR A 198 3.19 -3.17 13.44
N GLU A 199 1.97 -3.54 13.05
CA GLU A 199 1.64 -4.92 12.77
C GLU A 199 2.37 -5.45 11.53
N LEU A 200 2.58 -4.62 10.49
CA LEU A 200 3.35 -5.04 9.32
C LEU A 200 4.79 -5.39 9.69
N MET A 201 5.42 -4.61 10.57
CA MET A 201 6.76 -4.90 11.08
C MET A 201 6.77 -6.19 11.92
N SER A 202 5.77 -6.39 12.75
CA SER A 202 5.67 -7.56 13.64
C SER A 202 5.37 -8.87 12.90
N GLU A 203 4.44 -8.88 11.93
CA GLU A 203 4.23 -10.08 11.09
C GLU A 203 5.47 -10.36 10.21
N PHE A 204 6.16 -9.31 9.73
CA PHE A 204 7.45 -9.47 9.02
C PHE A 204 8.51 -10.14 9.91
N ALA A 205 8.60 -9.74 11.18
CA ALA A 205 9.56 -10.29 12.11
C ALA A 205 9.39 -11.81 12.31
N GLY A 206 8.14 -12.25 12.50
CA GLY A 206 7.84 -13.68 12.59
C GLY A 206 8.23 -14.46 11.32
N GLN A 207 8.16 -13.83 10.14
CA GLN A 207 8.59 -14.43 8.87
C GLN A 207 10.13 -14.51 8.68
N THR A 208 10.94 -13.80 9.48
CA THR A 208 12.40 -13.72 9.27
C THR A 208 13.23 -14.48 10.30
N ILE A 209 12.63 -15.04 11.34
CA ILE A 209 13.37 -15.78 12.38
C ILE A 209 13.71 -17.24 12.01
N GLY A 210 13.34 -17.69 10.80
CA GLY A 210 13.72 -19.01 10.28
C GLY A 210 12.93 -20.20 10.85
N VAL A 211 11.72 -19.95 11.36
CA VAL A 211 10.74 -21.00 11.70
C VAL A 211 9.92 -21.39 10.48
N ASP A 212 9.31 -22.59 10.50
CA ASP A 212 8.32 -22.96 9.49
C ASP A 212 7.01 -22.18 9.73
N THR A 213 6.69 -21.27 8.82
CA THR A 213 5.49 -20.44 8.89
C THR A 213 4.36 -20.95 7.99
N SER A 214 4.49 -22.12 7.35
CA SER A 214 3.55 -22.57 6.30
C SER A 214 2.09 -22.63 6.76
N GLN A 215 1.84 -23.05 8.00
CA GLN A 215 0.49 -23.06 8.59
C GLN A 215 -0.03 -21.64 8.85
N ILE A 216 0.83 -20.74 9.36
CA ILE A 216 0.50 -19.32 9.59
C ILE A 216 0.21 -18.64 8.25
N THR A 217 1.05 -18.85 7.24
CA THR A 217 0.85 -18.35 5.86
C THR A 217 -0.53 -18.74 5.34
N LYS A 218 -0.92 -20.01 5.47
CA LYS A 218 -2.24 -20.51 5.02
C LYS A 218 -3.39 -19.85 5.77
N GLN A 219 -3.29 -19.70 7.09
CA GLN A 219 -4.32 -19.04 7.90
C GLN A 219 -4.48 -17.56 7.53
N ARG A 220 -3.37 -16.83 7.42
CA ARG A 220 -3.34 -15.42 7.00
C ARG A 220 -3.88 -15.23 5.59
N ALA A 221 -3.53 -16.13 4.68
CA ALA A 221 -4.07 -16.12 3.32
C ALA A 221 -5.57 -16.41 3.29
N GLN A 222 -6.05 -17.39 4.06
CA GLN A 222 -7.48 -17.70 4.17
C GLN A 222 -8.28 -16.51 4.69
N ALA A 223 -7.74 -15.76 5.65
CA ALA A 223 -8.38 -14.54 6.17
C ALA A 223 -8.56 -13.44 5.12
N LEU A 224 -7.63 -13.34 4.15
CA LEU A 224 -7.74 -12.39 3.04
C LEU A 224 -8.56 -12.94 1.86
N MET A 225 -8.51 -14.26 1.62
CA MET A 225 -9.07 -14.93 0.44
C MET A 225 -10.53 -14.57 0.15
N TYR A 226 -11.36 -14.42 1.19
CA TYR A 226 -12.79 -14.12 1.05
C TYR A 226 -13.10 -12.62 0.89
N SER A 227 -12.08 -11.77 0.85
CA SER A 227 -12.26 -10.32 0.69
C SER A 227 -12.29 -9.95 -0.78
N THR A 228 -13.27 -9.13 -1.18
CA THR A 228 -13.34 -8.55 -2.53
C THR A 228 -12.75 -7.15 -2.61
N GLU A 229 -12.36 -6.60 -1.46
CA GLU A 229 -11.76 -5.27 -1.33
C GLU A 229 -10.80 -5.20 -0.15
N VAL A 230 -9.86 -4.27 -0.23
CA VAL A 230 -8.87 -4.02 0.80
C VAL A 230 -8.55 -2.53 0.86
N ASN A 231 -8.34 -2.01 2.06
CA ASN A 231 -7.75 -0.69 2.27
C ASN A 231 -6.57 -0.85 3.24
N LEU A 232 -5.40 -0.33 2.88
CA LEU A 232 -4.21 -0.46 3.73
C LEU A 232 -4.39 0.24 5.09
N LEU A 233 -4.97 1.45 5.07
CA LEU A 233 -5.07 2.35 6.22
C LEU A 233 -6.28 2.05 7.11
N ASP A 234 -7.29 1.32 6.62
CA ASP A 234 -8.40 0.84 7.44
C ASP A 234 -7.89 -0.27 8.38
N TRP A 235 -8.05 -0.06 9.68
CA TRP A 235 -7.66 -1.02 10.72
C TRP A 235 -8.81 -1.24 11.69
N LYS A 236 -9.47 -2.40 11.57
CA LYS A 236 -10.62 -2.81 12.40
C LYS A 236 -10.24 -3.88 13.41
N ASN A 237 -8.98 -4.29 13.40
CA ASN A 237 -8.44 -5.22 14.36
C ASN A 237 -9.06 -6.63 14.21
N ILE A 238 -9.27 -7.05 12.96
CA ILE A 238 -9.87 -8.36 12.61
C ILE A 238 -8.87 -9.20 11.80
N ASP A 239 -9.10 -10.50 11.65
CA ASP A 239 -8.18 -11.43 10.98
C ASP A 239 -7.78 -10.97 9.57
N LYS A 240 -8.72 -10.35 8.84
CA LYS A 240 -8.47 -9.76 7.52
C LYS A 240 -7.35 -8.72 7.55
N ASP A 241 -7.26 -7.91 8.59
CA ASP A 241 -6.25 -6.84 8.68
C ASP A 241 -4.84 -7.42 8.81
N TYR A 242 -4.67 -8.45 9.63
CA TYR A 242 -3.42 -9.20 9.76
C TYR A 242 -3.11 -10.00 8.50
N GLY A 243 -4.10 -10.63 7.88
CA GLY A 243 -3.93 -11.33 6.60
C GLY A 243 -3.41 -10.42 5.49
N LYS A 244 -3.98 -9.21 5.40
CA LYS A 244 -3.57 -8.13 4.48
C LYS A 244 -2.09 -7.76 4.68
N ILE A 245 -1.71 -7.36 5.88
CA ILE A 245 -0.35 -6.87 6.15
C ILE A 245 0.69 -8.01 6.17
N TYR A 246 0.32 -9.23 6.59
CA TYR A 246 1.19 -10.42 6.50
C TYR A 246 1.56 -10.71 5.06
N LEU A 247 0.57 -10.78 4.16
CA LEU A 247 0.80 -11.08 2.75
C LEU A 247 1.51 -9.93 2.04
N LEU A 248 1.25 -8.68 2.42
CA LEU A 248 2.00 -7.52 1.93
C LEU A 248 3.47 -7.58 2.38
N ALA A 249 3.73 -7.90 3.65
CA ALA A 249 5.07 -8.07 4.18
C ALA A 249 5.83 -9.21 3.47
N LEU A 250 5.16 -10.35 3.26
CA LEU A 250 5.73 -11.48 2.53
C LEU A 250 6.12 -11.09 1.09
N TYR A 251 5.22 -10.41 0.38
CA TYR A 251 5.49 -9.91 -0.97
C TYR A 251 6.68 -8.94 -0.99
N LEU A 252 6.71 -7.94 -0.08
CA LEU A 252 7.81 -6.99 0.03
C LEU A 252 9.16 -7.69 0.32
N LYS A 253 9.15 -8.67 1.23
CA LYS A 253 10.32 -9.48 1.58
C LYS A 253 10.83 -10.26 0.37
N GLU A 254 9.95 -10.89 -0.39
CA GLU A 254 10.33 -11.67 -1.57
C GLU A 254 10.84 -10.80 -2.73
N GLN A 255 10.32 -9.58 -2.90
CA GLN A 255 10.75 -8.67 -3.98
C GLN A 255 12.01 -7.87 -3.62
N PHE A 256 12.19 -7.48 -2.36
CA PHE A 256 13.21 -6.51 -1.96
C PHE A 256 14.16 -6.99 -0.85
N GLY A 257 13.92 -8.16 -0.28
CA GLY A 257 14.66 -8.71 0.85
C GLY A 257 14.33 -8.03 2.18
N ASN A 258 14.91 -8.55 3.28
CA ASN A 258 14.66 -8.06 4.64
C ASN A 258 15.10 -6.61 4.88
N GLN A 259 16.11 -6.13 4.15
CA GLN A 259 16.71 -4.82 4.40
C GLN A 259 15.73 -3.66 4.20
N ILE A 260 14.73 -3.81 3.32
CA ILE A 260 13.73 -2.75 3.10
C ILE A 260 12.98 -2.39 4.38
N PHE A 261 12.66 -3.37 5.24
CA PHE A 261 11.94 -3.14 6.49
C PHE A 261 12.81 -2.37 7.48
N ALA A 262 14.09 -2.73 7.59
CA ALA A 262 15.04 -2.01 8.41
C ALA A 262 15.23 -0.55 7.94
N ASP A 263 15.36 -0.34 6.63
CA ASP A 263 15.54 0.99 6.05
C ASP A 263 14.30 1.88 6.26
N VAL A 264 13.09 1.32 6.10
CA VAL A 264 11.82 2.03 6.30
C VAL A 264 11.60 2.35 7.77
N LEU A 265 11.88 1.41 8.67
CA LEU A 265 11.78 1.62 10.11
C LEU A 265 12.69 2.78 10.57
N LYS A 266 13.95 2.78 10.10
CA LYS A 266 14.99 3.75 10.48
C LYS A 266 14.90 5.09 9.75
N TYR A 267 14.07 5.20 8.70
CA TYR A 267 13.91 6.47 7.99
C TYR A 267 13.28 7.54 8.91
N PRO A 268 13.80 8.80 8.93
CA PRO A 268 13.42 9.83 9.89
C PRO A 268 12.09 10.52 9.55
N SER A 269 11.03 9.72 9.42
CA SER A 269 9.64 10.18 9.29
C SER A 269 8.75 9.31 10.16
N SER A 270 7.86 9.94 10.93
CA SER A 270 6.81 9.21 11.67
C SER A 270 5.75 8.61 10.73
N ASP A 271 5.58 9.18 9.54
CA ASP A 271 4.73 8.62 8.50
C ASP A 271 5.46 7.47 7.78
N ALA A 272 4.90 6.27 7.91
CA ALA A 272 5.40 5.05 7.30
C ALA A 272 5.32 5.07 5.77
N LEU A 273 4.28 5.66 5.17
CA LEU A 273 4.15 5.77 3.71
C LEU A 273 5.22 6.68 3.11
N VAL A 274 5.54 7.79 3.80
CA VAL A 274 6.67 8.65 3.43
C VAL A 274 7.97 7.85 3.51
N SER A 275 8.15 7.08 4.59
CA SER A 275 9.34 6.25 4.78
C SER A 275 9.51 5.21 3.66
N PHE A 276 8.43 4.49 3.31
CA PHE A 276 8.42 3.55 2.18
C PHE A 276 8.78 4.23 0.87
N ASN A 277 8.10 5.33 0.52
CA ASN A 277 8.32 6.02 -0.74
C ASN A 277 9.76 6.52 -0.89
N GLU A 278 10.37 7.06 0.17
CA GLU A 278 11.75 7.56 0.11
C GLU A 278 12.79 6.43 -0.01
N VAL A 279 12.57 5.30 0.67
CA VAL A 279 13.42 4.11 0.53
C VAL A 279 13.28 3.49 -0.86
N LEU A 280 12.06 3.38 -1.37
CA LEU A 280 11.75 2.76 -2.66
C LEU A 280 12.14 3.61 -3.87
N LYS A 281 12.12 4.94 -3.73
CA LYS A 281 12.59 5.86 -4.77
C LYS A 281 14.04 5.58 -5.18
N ARG A 282 14.89 5.20 -4.22
CA ARG A 282 16.29 4.80 -4.48
C ARG A 282 16.39 3.51 -5.30
N LYS A 283 15.33 2.70 -5.34
CA LYS A 283 15.18 1.47 -6.12
C LYS A 283 14.38 1.69 -7.42
N GLY A 284 14.07 2.95 -7.77
CA GLY A 284 13.40 3.29 -9.04
C GLY A 284 11.90 2.99 -9.09
N THR A 285 11.23 2.83 -7.94
CA THR A 285 9.78 2.58 -7.86
C THR A 285 9.15 3.41 -6.74
N SER A 286 7.84 3.24 -6.54
CA SER A 286 7.04 3.91 -5.50
C SER A 286 6.22 2.88 -4.73
N PHE A 287 5.78 3.24 -3.52
CA PHE A 287 4.93 2.36 -2.73
C PHE A 287 3.56 2.14 -3.39
N ASP A 288 3.02 3.15 -4.08
CA ASP A 288 1.79 3.03 -4.89
C ASP A 288 1.92 1.95 -5.98
N GLU A 289 3.04 1.91 -6.70
CA GLU A 289 3.26 0.90 -7.72
C GLU A 289 3.37 -0.50 -7.10
N ILE A 290 4.11 -0.63 -6.00
CA ILE A 290 4.29 -1.92 -5.31
C ILE A 290 2.96 -2.43 -4.76
N TYR A 291 2.19 -1.56 -4.12
CA TYR A 291 0.89 -1.94 -3.58
C TYR A 291 -0.06 -2.39 -4.69
N LEU A 292 -0.07 -1.71 -5.84
CA LEU A 292 -0.82 -2.16 -7.00
C LEU A 292 -0.34 -3.51 -7.54
N ASN A 293 0.98 -3.74 -7.60
CA ASN A 293 1.52 -5.04 -8.00
C ASN A 293 1.09 -6.13 -7.01
N TRP A 294 1.08 -5.85 -5.71
CA TRP A 294 0.60 -6.76 -4.68
C TRP A 294 -0.91 -7.06 -4.82
N LEU A 295 -1.74 -6.06 -5.14
CA LEU A 295 -3.15 -6.28 -5.46
C LEU A 295 -3.34 -7.20 -6.67
N ILE A 296 -2.51 -7.04 -7.71
CA ILE A 296 -2.49 -7.94 -8.86
C ILE A 296 -2.05 -9.34 -8.42
N THR A 297 -0.97 -9.46 -7.64
CA THR A 297 -0.45 -10.73 -7.12
C THR A 297 -1.53 -11.53 -6.40
N ASN A 298 -2.34 -10.88 -5.56
CA ASN A 298 -3.41 -11.54 -4.80
C ASN A 298 -4.49 -12.20 -5.68
N LEU A 299 -4.64 -11.77 -6.93
CA LEU A 299 -5.62 -12.31 -7.88
C LEU A 299 -4.99 -13.16 -8.99
N TYR A 300 -3.79 -12.77 -9.46
CA TYR A 300 -3.11 -13.36 -10.60
C TYR A 300 -2.18 -14.51 -10.20
N ASN A 301 -1.37 -14.27 -9.17
CA ASN A 301 -0.43 -15.19 -8.56
C ASN A 301 0.29 -16.14 -9.53
N THR A 302 0.83 -15.60 -10.62
CA THR A 302 1.50 -16.38 -11.67
C THR A 302 2.90 -15.83 -11.90
N CYS A 303 3.92 -16.67 -11.75
CA CYS A 303 5.32 -16.30 -12.01
C CYS A 303 5.65 -16.51 -13.50
N ASP A 304 5.42 -15.49 -14.33
CA ASP A 304 5.67 -15.56 -15.77
C ASP A 304 7.13 -15.26 -16.13
N ASN A 305 7.74 -16.05 -17.01
CA ASN A 305 9.00 -15.72 -17.71
C ASN A 305 10.12 -15.19 -16.78
N ASN A 306 10.33 -15.85 -15.62
CA ASN A 306 11.29 -15.46 -14.58
C ASN A 306 11.02 -14.10 -13.89
N SER A 307 9.84 -13.51 -14.08
CA SER A 307 9.37 -12.36 -13.33
C SER A 307 8.61 -12.81 -12.08
N THR A 308 9.07 -12.36 -10.92
CA THR A 308 8.40 -12.57 -9.62
C THR A 308 7.42 -11.44 -9.30
N LYS A 309 7.22 -10.48 -10.20
CA LYS A 309 6.50 -9.22 -9.92
C LYS A 309 5.05 -9.43 -9.47
N TYR A 310 4.37 -10.48 -9.95
CA TYR A 310 2.95 -10.71 -9.72
C TYR A 310 2.64 -12.09 -9.11
N CYS A 311 3.57 -12.64 -8.34
CA CYS A 311 3.39 -13.93 -7.66
C CYS A 311 4.07 -13.95 -6.29
N TYR A 312 3.61 -14.87 -5.45
CA TYR A 312 4.33 -15.29 -4.25
C TYR A 312 5.31 -16.41 -4.59
N GLN A 313 6.47 -16.41 -3.92
CA GLN A 313 7.46 -17.49 -4.01
C GLN A 313 7.24 -18.56 -2.91
N ASP A 314 6.57 -18.21 -1.81
CA ASP A 314 6.16 -19.16 -0.77
C ASP A 314 5.30 -20.31 -1.35
N PRO A 315 5.76 -21.58 -1.25
CA PRO A 315 5.03 -22.73 -1.79
C PRO A 315 3.61 -22.91 -1.22
N SER A 316 3.36 -22.41 -0.01
CA SER A 316 2.05 -22.46 0.66
C SER A 316 1.00 -21.64 -0.08
N LEU A 317 1.43 -20.68 -0.91
CA LEU A 317 0.57 -19.78 -1.67
C LEU A 317 0.45 -20.14 -3.14
N LYS A 318 1.00 -21.27 -3.62
CA LYS A 318 1.01 -21.64 -5.05
C LYS A 318 -0.35 -21.56 -5.74
N ASN A 319 -1.43 -21.89 -5.04
CA ASN A 319 -2.80 -21.87 -5.57
C ASN A 319 -3.67 -20.76 -4.96
N PHE A 320 -3.06 -19.79 -4.29
CA PHE A 320 -3.79 -18.70 -3.66
C PHE A 320 -4.33 -17.72 -4.72
N SER A 321 -5.60 -17.35 -4.58
CA SER A 321 -6.26 -16.27 -5.29
C SER A 321 -7.39 -15.74 -4.42
N VAL A 322 -7.48 -14.43 -4.26
CA VAL A 322 -8.63 -13.79 -3.61
C VAL A 322 -9.90 -13.92 -4.44
N MET A 323 -11.04 -13.86 -3.76
CA MET A 323 -12.34 -13.71 -4.40
C MET A 323 -12.51 -12.30 -4.96
N ALA A 324 -13.33 -12.19 -6.00
CA ALA A 324 -13.66 -10.93 -6.64
C ALA A 324 -15.18 -10.73 -6.63
N TYR A 325 -15.61 -9.49 -6.41
CA TYR A 325 -17.02 -9.13 -6.44
C TYR A 325 -17.56 -9.37 -7.85
N SER A 326 -18.54 -10.26 -7.96
CA SER A 326 -18.97 -10.77 -9.25
C SER A 326 -20.18 -10.02 -9.79
N TYR A 327 -20.02 -9.46 -10.97
CA TYR A 327 -21.06 -8.91 -11.81
C TYR A 327 -21.39 -9.90 -12.94
N TYR A 328 -22.63 -9.87 -13.42
CA TYR A 328 -23.10 -10.75 -14.48
C TYR A 328 -23.70 -9.95 -15.63
N LEU A 329 -23.12 -10.10 -16.82
CA LEU A 329 -23.68 -9.58 -18.06
C LEU A 329 -24.49 -10.69 -18.74
N PRO A 330 -25.81 -10.52 -18.97
CA PRO A 330 -26.58 -11.53 -19.69
C PRO A 330 -26.00 -11.78 -21.10
N PRO A 331 -25.88 -13.03 -21.58
CA PRO A 331 -25.34 -13.36 -22.90
C PRO A 331 -26.36 -13.10 -24.03
N LEU A 332 -27.04 -11.96 -23.96
CA LEU A 332 -28.02 -11.51 -24.94
C LEU A 332 -27.40 -10.42 -25.82
N PRO A 333 -27.74 -10.37 -27.11
CA PRO A 333 -27.29 -9.30 -27.98
C PRO A 333 -27.66 -7.92 -27.42
N ARG A 334 -26.72 -6.96 -27.48
CA ARG A 334 -26.89 -5.58 -26.97
C ARG A 334 -27.23 -5.48 -25.48
N SER A 335 -27.11 -6.54 -24.69
CA SER A 335 -27.20 -6.41 -23.23
C SER A 335 -26.10 -5.48 -22.74
N SER A 336 -26.40 -4.68 -21.73
CA SER A 336 -25.41 -3.83 -21.10
C SER A 336 -25.56 -3.86 -19.58
N LEU A 337 -24.45 -3.63 -18.90
CA LEU A 337 -24.35 -3.50 -17.47
C LEU A 337 -23.55 -2.23 -17.19
N LEU A 338 -24.11 -1.34 -16.37
CA LEU A 338 -23.41 -0.17 -15.84
C LEU A 338 -23.13 -0.39 -14.36
N VAL A 339 -21.87 -0.22 -13.96
CA VAL A 339 -21.42 -0.26 -12.58
C VAL A 339 -20.85 1.11 -12.22
N SER A 340 -21.23 1.62 -11.04
CA SER A 340 -20.66 2.82 -10.46
C SER A 340 -20.24 2.51 -9.04
N ASP A 341 -19.01 2.86 -8.70
CA ASP A 341 -18.43 2.54 -7.40
C ASP A 341 -17.41 3.61 -6.98
N TYR A 342 -16.82 3.45 -5.81
CA TYR A 342 -15.87 4.37 -5.22
C TYR A 342 -14.72 3.68 -4.49
N LEU A 343 -13.64 4.42 -4.28
CA LEU A 343 -12.47 4.06 -3.49
C LEU A 343 -12.13 5.17 -2.50
N TYR A 344 -11.67 4.78 -1.32
CA TYR A 344 -10.89 5.66 -0.46
C TYR A 344 -9.40 5.54 -0.83
N PRO A 345 -8.56 6.55 -0.54
CA PRO A 345 -7.11 6.44 -0.72
C PRO A 345 -6.53 5.21 -0.03
N TRP A 346 -5.56 4.58 -0.68
CA TRP A 346 -5.02 3.26 -0.35
C TRP A 346 -6.03 2.10 -0.37
N GLY A 347 -7.17 2.30 -1.04
CA GLY A 347 -8.19 1.31 -1.29
C GLY A 347 -8.02 0.64 -2.65
N GLY A 348 -8.19 -0.68 -2.69
CA GLY A 348 -8.25 -1.48 -3.90
C GLY A 348 -9.41 -2.46 -3.87
N LYS A 349 -9.95 -2.79 -5.04
CA LYS A 349 -11.03 -3.77 -5.22
C LYS A 349 -10.62 -4.84 -6.21
N TRP A 350 -11.20 -6.03 -6.05
CA TRP A 350 -11.16 -7.09 -7.05
C TRP A 350 -12.57 -7.29 -7.57
N GLU A 351 -12.80 -6.92 -8.82
CA GLU A 351 -14.09 -7.06 -9.49
C GLU A 351 -13.99 -8.12 -10.57
N LYS A 352 -15.07 -8.89 -10.79
CA LYS A 352 -15.17 -9.93 -11.81
C LYS A 352 -16.43 -9.72 -12.63
N LEU A 353 -16.28 -9.60 -13.94
CA LEU A 353 -17.36 -9.68 -14.90
C LEU A 353 -17.46 -11.11 -15.44
N ASN A 354 -18.61 -11.74 -15.20
CA ASN A 354 -18.99 -13.05 -15.74
C ASN A 354 -20.09 -12.89 -16.80
N GLY A 355 -20.28 -13.94 -17.60
CA GLY A 355 -21.30 -13.95 -18.65
C GLY A 355 -20.85 -13.18 -19.89
N GLY A 356 -21.81 -12.61 -20.61
CA GLY A 356 -21.61 -11.99 -21.92
C GLY A 356 -21.34 -13.00 -23.03
N THR A 357 -21.23 -12.51 -24.26
CA THR A 357 -21.01 -13.36 -25.44
C THR A 357 -20.33 -12.60 -26.57
N GLY A 358 -19.41 -13.27 -27.28
CA GLY A 358 -18.70 -12.70 -28.42
C GLY A 358 -17.71 -11.62 -27.99
N ILE A 359 -17.81 -10.43 -28.60
CA ILE A 359 -17.00 -9.26 -28.25
C ILE A 359 -17.74 -8.46 -27.19
N ILE A 360 -17.09 -8.23 -26.05
CA ILE A 360 -17.56 -7.29 -25.03
C ILE A 360 -16.78 -5.98 -25.17
N SER A 361 -17.51 -4.89 -25.34
CA SER A 361 -16.97 -3.53 -25.18
C SER A 361 -17.12 -3.11 -23.72
N ILE A 362 -16.04 -2.63 -23.11
CA ILE A 362 -16.07 -2.06 -21.76
C ILE A 362 -15.58 -0.62 -21.82
N GLN A 363 -16.45 0.31 -21.43
CA GLN A 363 -16.11 1.72 -21.28
C GLN A 363 -15.90 2.04 -19.81
N PHE A 364 -14.69 2.44 -19.44
CA PHE A 364 -14.40 3.00 -18.12
C PHE A 364 -14.50 4.52 -18.14
N ASN A 365 -14.99 5.11 -17.05
CA ASN A 365 -15.03 6.53 -16.81
C ASN A 365 -14.48 6.85 -15.41
N ILE A 366 -13.43 7.66 -15.37
CA ILE A 366 -12.76 8.13 -14.17
C ILE A 366 -12.95 9.65 -14.09
N PRO A 367 -13.77 10.17 -13.15
CA PRO A 367 -13.90 11.61 -12.92
C PRO A 367 -12.54 12.29 -12.76
N ASN A 368 -12.39 13.53 -13.25
CA ASN A 368 -11.11 14.28 -13.23
C ASN A 368 -10.44 14.39 -11.85
N GLU A 369 -11.23 14.32 -10.78
CA GLU A 369 -10.75 14.38 -9.40
C GLU A 369 -10.17 13.05 -8.89
N THR A 370 -10.50 11.93 -9.54
CA THR A 370 -10.03 10.59 -9.19
C THR A 370 -8.68 10.32 -9.85
N MET A 371 -7.61 10.32 -9.05
CA MET A 371 -6.21 10.24 -9.51
C MET A 371 -5.76 8.81 -9.82
N ILE A 372 -6.51 8.08 -10.66
CA ILE A 372 -6.13 6.74 -11.13
C ILE A 372 -5.45 6.89 -12.48
N SER A 373 -4.17 6.52 -12.55
CA SER A 373 -3.40 6.58 -13.81
C SER A 373 -3.48 5.28 -14.62
N LYS A 374 -3.80 4.16 -13.97
CA LYS A 374 -3.94 2.85 -14.63
C LYS A 374 -4.87 1.92 -13.87
N ILE A 375 -5.62 1.10 -14.60
CA ILE A 375 -6.40 -0.01 -14.04
C ILE A 375 -5.91 -1.32 -14.68
N PRO A 376 -5.33 -2.25 -13.91
CA PRO A 376 -5.05 -3.60 -14.37
C PRO A 376 -6.35 -4.36 -14.61
N TYR A 377 -6.36 -5.18 -15.66
CA TYR A 377 -7.43 -6.14 -15.89
C TYR A 377 -6.86 -7.50 -16.31
N LEU A 378 -7.56 -8.58 -15.96
CA LEU A 378 -7.20 -9.93 -16.35
C LEU A 378 -8.30 -10.58 -17.15
N VAL A 379 -7.94 -11.35 -18.17
CA VAL A 379 -8.88 -12.19 -18.92
C VAL A 379 -8.60 -13.65 -18.59
N GLU A 380 -9.61 -14.33 -18.04
CA GLU A 380 -9.54 -15.75 -17.70
C GLU A 380 -10.09 -16.58 -18.86
N ASN A 381 -9.30 -17.54 -19.33
CA ASN A 381 -9.71 -18.47 -20.37
C ASN A 381 -10.42 -19.72 -19.82
N THR A 382 -10.97 -20.55 -20.70
CA THR A 382 -11.65 -21.80 -20.34
C THR A 382 -10.76 -22.83 -19.63
N SER A 383 -9.43 -22.67 -19.67
CA SER A 383 -8.48 -23.49 -18.92
C SER A 383 -8.15 -22.92 -17.53
N GLY A 384 -8.76 -21.80 -17.13
CA GLY A 384 -8.47 -21.08 -15.88
C GLY A 384 -7.18 -20.25 -15.92
N ARG A 385 -6.48 -20.17 -17.07
CA ARG A 385 -5.30 -19.30 -17.20
C ARG A 385 -5.74 -17.86 -17.38
N LYS A 386 -5.09 -16.95 -16.64
CA LYS A 386 -5.33 -15.51 -16.70
C LYS A 386 -4.24 -14.84 -17.55
N SER A 387 -4.62 -13.82 -18.31
CA SER A 387 -3.70 -12.93 -19.02
C SER A 387 -3.86 -11.51 -18.50
N LEU A 388 -2.76 -10.89 -18.07
CA LEU A 388 -2.74 -9.55 -17.47
C LEU A 388 -2.57 -8.45 -18.53
N TYR A 389 -3.38 -7.40 -18.42
CA TYR A 389 -3.37 -6.21 -19.26
C TYR A 389 -3.59 -4.95 -18.41
N PHE A 390 -3.45 -3.78 -19.02
CA PHE A 390 -3.59 -2.48 -18.35
C PHE A 390 -4.39 -1.50 -19.19
N ILE A 391 -5.30 -0.77 -18.55
CA ILE A 391 -5.97 0.40 -19.11
C ILE A 391 -5.21 1.64 -18.63
N ASP A 392 -4.76 2.50 -19.55
CA ASP A 392 -3.97 3.71 -19.25
C ASP A 392 -4.88 4.95 -19.21
N PHE A 393 -4.92 5.64 -18.07
CA PHE A 393 -5.68 6.87 -17.84
C PHE A 393 -4.78 8.11 -17.71
N SER A 394 -3.50 8.01 -18.06
CA SER A 394 -2.55 9.14 -17.99
C SER A 394 -2.93 10.34 -18.88
N LYS A 395 -3.72 10.11 -19.95
CA LYS A 395 -4.11 11.13 -20.92
C LYS A 395 -5.62 11.37 -21.00
N PHE A 396 -6.42 10.32 -20.82
CA PHE A 396 -7.86 10.38 -21.00
C PHE A 396 -8.55 9.69 -19.83
N ASN A 397 -9.62 10.33 -19.37
CA ASN A 397 -10.44 9.88 -18.25
C ASN A 397 -11.54 8.89 -18.65
N ILE A 398 -11.77 8.74 -19.96
CA ILE A 398 -12.66 7.74 -20.52
C ILE A 398 -11.82 6.83 -21.41
N GLN A 399 -11.94 5.52 -21.20
CA GLN A 399 -11.22 4.52 -21.98
C GLN A 399 -12.16 3.39 -22.40
N ASN A 400 -11.96 2.87 -23.62
CA ASN A 400 -12.71 1.74 -24.13
C ASN A 400 -11.75 0.58 -24.39
N ILE A 401 -12.12 -0.62 -23.93
CA ILE A 401 -11.43 -1.87 -24.25
C ILE A 401 -12.41 -2.86 -24.88
N TYR A 402 -11.89 -3.73 -25.74
CA TYR A 402 -12.66 -4.74 -26.45
C TYR A 402 -12.06 -6.10 -26.17
N ILE A 403 -12.88 -7.04 -25.71
CA ILE A 403 -12.44 -8.38 -25.35
C ILE A 403 -13.26 -9.37 -26.17
N ASP A 404 -12.58 -10.05 -27.10
CA ASP A 404 -13.18 -11.05 -27.99
C ASP A 404 -13.21 -12.44 -27.34
N GLY A 405 -14.07 -13.30 -27.87
CA GLY A 405 -14.16 -14.71 -27.50
C GLY A 405 -14.74 -14.96 -26.11
N ILE A 406 -15.50 -14.01 -25.53
CA ILE A 406 -16.20 -14.26 -24.28
C ILE A 406 -17.35 -15.26 -24.51
N GLY A 407 -17.43 -16.27 -23.65
CA GLY A 407 -18.35 -17.40 -23.78
C GLY A 407 -17.86 -18.51 -24.70
N THR A 408 -16.69 -18.35 -25.35
CA THR A 408 -16.04 -19.39 -26.16
C THR A 408 -14.64 -19.73 -25.64
N ASN A 409 -13.69 -18.80 -25.78
CA ASN A 409 -12.30 -18.99 -25.35
C ASN A 409 -12.05 -18.39 -23.97
N ASN A 410 -12.79 -17.33 -23.63
CA ASN A 410 -12.68 -16.55 -22.41
C ASN A 410 -13.96 -16.67 -21.58
N ILE A 411 -13.83 -16.81 -20.26
CA ILE A 411 -14.96 -17.07 -19.34
C ILE A 411 -15.22 -15.93 -18.37
N ALA A 412 -14.21 -15.10 -18.10
CA ALA A 412 -14.36 -13.97 -17.19
C ALA A 412 -13.31 -12.87 -17.45
N ILE A 413 -13.65 -11.67 -16.99
CA ILE A 413 -12.78 -10.51 -16.99
C ILE A 413 -12.71 -9.99 -15.57
N TYR A 414 -11.51 -9.67 -15.09
CA TYR A 414 -11.30 -9.12 -13.76
C TYR A 414 -10.76 -7.71 -13.85
N PHE A 415 -11.15 -6.83 -12.93
CA PHE A 415 -10.60 -5.49 -12.79
C PHE A 415 -10.01 -5.30 -11.40
N VAL A 416 -8.90 -4.56 -11.32
CA VAL A 416 -8.23 -4.23 -10.06
C VAL A 416 -8.12 -2.71 -9.90
N PRO A 417 -9.24 -1.98 -9.74
CA PRO A 417 -9.18 -0.54 -9.51
C PRO A 417 -8.51 -0.28 -8.16
N PHE A 418 -7.58 0.66 -8.15
CA PHE A 418 -6.79 1.05 -6.98
C PHE A 418 -6.56 2.54 -6.98
N LEU A 419 -6.71 3.15 -5.81
CA LEU A 419 -6.37 4.54 -5.58
C LEU A 419 -5.25 4.61 -4.55
N GLY A 420 -4.12 5.15 -4.97
CA GLY A 420 -2.96 5.37 -4.13
C GLY A 420 -3.06 6.64 -3.28
N ASN A 421 -1.95 7.33 -3.13
CA ASN A 421 -1.88 8.54 -2.33
C ASN A 421 -2.69 9.70 -2.95
N THR A 422 -3.46 10.41 -2.12
CA THR A 422 -4.21 11.61 -2.52
C THR A 422 -4.15 12.69 -1.45
N ASN A 423 -4.55 13.92 -1.79
CA ASN A 423 -4.55 15.05 -0.86
C ASN A 423 -5.58 14.92 0.28
N ASN A 424 -6.59 14.06 0.15
CA ASN A 424 -7.64 13.91 1.17
C ASN A 424 -7.95 12.44 1.42
N THR A 425 -7.41 11.91 2.51
CA THR A 425 -7.54 10.50 2.93
C THR A 425 -8.96 10.08 3.28
N ASN A 426 -9.86 11.02 3.56
CA ASN A 426 -11.23 10.73 4.02
C ASN A 426 -12.29 11.00 2.93
N LYS A 427 -11.87 11.27 1.71
CA LYS A 427 -12.78 11.48 0.57
C LYS A 427 -12.97 10.18 -0.21
N ALA A 428 -14.21 9.88 -0.57
CA ALA A 428 -14.52 8.85 -1.55
C ALA A 428 -14.31 9.40 -2.97
N TYR A 429 -13.63 8.62 -3.81
CA TYR A 429 -13.34 8.92 -5.20
C TYR A 429 -14.03 7.91 -6.09
N TYR A 430 -14.86 8.40 -7.01
CA TYR A 430 -15.74 7.56 -7.81
C TYR A 430 -15.06 7.09 -9.09
N PHE A 431 -15.54 5.98 -9.63
CA PHE A 431 -15.28 5.51 -11.00
C PHE A 431 -16.50 4.71 -11.47
N SER A 432 -16.64 4.55 -12.79
CA SER A 432 -17.68 3.70 -13.34
C SER A 432 -17.17 2.95 -14.57
N TRP A 433 -17.84 1.85 -14.87
CA TRP A 433 -17.63 1.15 -16.12
C TRP A 433 -18.92 0.56 -16.67
N GLN A 434 -19.02 0.50 -17.99
CA GLN A 434 -20.14 -0.10 -18.69
C GLN A 434 -19.65 -1.21 -19.61
N ALA A 435 -20.14 -2.43 -19.39
CA ALA A 435 -19.91 -3.57 -20.27
C ALA A 435 -21.11 -3.76 -21.20
N THR A 436 -20.87 -4.00 -22.49
CA THR A 436 -21.93 -4.21 -23.50
C THR A 436 -21.55 -5.36 -24.44
N ASN A 437 -22.49 -6.28 -24.68
CA ASN A 437 -22.34 -7.30 -25.72
C ASN A 437 -22.47 -6.64 -27.10
N MET A 438 -21.43 -6.74 -27.91
CA MET A 438 -21.44 -6.24 -29.28
C MET A 438 -22.22 -7.20 -30.18
N LEU A 439 -22.99 -6.65 -31.11
CA LEU A 439 -23.58 -7.48 -32.17
C LEU A 439 -22.48 -7.91 -33.13
N LYS A 440 -22.42 -9.21 -33.42
CA LYS A 440 -21.66 -9.72 -34.56
C LYS A 440 -22.46 -9.44 -35.84
N ASP A 441 -22.53 -8.18 -36.25
CA ASP A 441 -23.32 -7.74 -37.42
C ASP A 441 -22.39 -7.28 -38.54
N SER A 442 -21.86 -8.26 -39.27
CA SER A 442 -20.78 -8.12 -40.27
C SER A 442 -21.06 -7.12 -41.41
N ASN A 443 -22.30 -6.68 -41.61
CA ASN A 443 -22.64 -5.70 -42.65
C ASN A 443 -22.84 -4.27 -42.11
N ASN A 444 -23.22 -4.10 -40.85
CA ASN A 444 -23.35 -2.78 -40.21
C ASN A 444 -22.04 -2.31 -39.58
N GLU A 445 -21.14 -3.23 -39.21
CA GLU A 445 -19.83 -2.90 -38.64
C GLU A 445 -18.93 -2.17 -39.63
N GLN A 446 -18.89 -2.59 -40.90
CA GLN A 446 -18.10 -1.90 -41.92
C GLN A 446 -18.63 -0.47 -42.15
N LEU A 447 -19.95 -0.29 -42.22
CA LEU A 447 -20.61 1.01 -42.38
C LEU A 447 -20.47 1.90 -41.13
N LEU A 448 -20.47 1.31 -39.94
CA LEU A 448 -20.25 2.03 -38.68
C LEU A 448 -18.78 2.41 -38.51
N ILE A 449 -17.84 1.53 -38.88
CA ILE A 449 -16.41 1.83 -38.91
C ILE A 449 -16.14 2.96 -39.89
N GLU A 450 -16.72 2.91 -41.10
CA GLU A 450 -16.62 3.99 -42.10
C GLU A 450 -17.24 5.30 -41.56
N SER A 451 -18.40 5.24 -40.92
CA SER A 451 -19.06 6.40 -40.28
C SER A 451 -18.23 6.99 -39.13
N LEU A 452 -17.68 6.15 -38.26
CA LEU A 452 -16.83 6.57 -37.15
C LEU A 452 -15.49 7.13 -37.64
N GLN A 453 -14.91 6.55 -38.69
CA GLN A 453 -13.72 7.08 -39.36
C GLN A 453 -14.02 8.46 -39.98
N GLN A 454 -15.15 8.63 -40.66
CA GLN A 454 -15.60 9.93 -41.17
C GLN A 454 -15.78 10.94 -40.04
N ARG A 455 -16.37 10.54 -38.91
CA ARG A 455 -16.55 11.40 -37.74
C ARG A 455 -15.23 11.77 -37.07
N ILE A 456 -14.28 10.85 -37.00
CA ILE A 456 -12.91 11.11 -36.50
C ILE A 456 -12.21 12.13 -37.40
N GLU A 457 -12.30 11.99 -38.72
CA GLU A 457 -11.71 12.96 -39.66
C GLU A 457 -12.40 14.33 -39.58
N GLU A 458 -13.72 14.36 -39.39
CA GLU A 458 -14.45 15.61 -39.12
C GLU A 458 -13.98 16.29 -37.83
N LEU A 459 -13.86 15.54 -36.74
CA LEU A 459 -13.41 16.06 -35.45
C LEU A 459 -11.95 16.52 -35.50
N LYS A 460 -11.07 15.83 -36.24
CA LYS A 460 -9.69 16.29 -36.50
C LYS A 460 -9.68 17.62 -37.26
N ARG A 461 -10.56 17.80 -38.26
CA ARG A 461 -10.71 19.07 -38.99
C ARG A 461 -11.19 20.19 -38.07
N GLN A 462 -12.17 19.93 -37.21
CA GLN A 462 -12.65 20.90 -36.22
C GLN A 462 -11.56 21.27 -35.20
N LEU A 463 -10.80 20.29 -34.70
CA LEU A 463 -9.68 20.54 -33.79
C LEU A 463 -8.60 21.40 -34.45
N ALA A 464 -8.25 21.13 -35.71
CA ALA A 464 -7.29 21.92 -36.46
C ALA A 464 -7.78 23.36 -36.72
N GLN A 465 -9.10 23.57 -36.87
CA GLN A 465 -9.70 24.90 -36.97
C GLN A 465 -9.64 25.65 -35.63
N LEU A 466 -9.98 24.97 -34.53
CA LEU A 466 -9.96 25.56 -33.20
C LEU A 466 -8.53 25.90 -32.76
N GLN A 467 -7.56 25.02 -33.03
CA GLN A 467 -6.15 25.27 -32.78
C GLN A 467 -5.63 26.48 -33.55
N MET A 468 -6.07 26.70 -34.80
CA MET A 468 -5.76 27.93 -35.53
C MET A 468 -6.34 29.17 -34.88
N GLN A 469 -7.62 29.13 -34.48
CA GLN A 469 -8.27 30.28 -33.85
C GLN A 469 -7.55 30.66 -32.55
N VAL A 470 -7.20 29.66 -31.74
CA VAL A 470 -6.41 29.86 -30.51
C VAL A 470 -5.01 30.35 -30.83
N ALA A 471 -4.32 29.81 -31.84
CA ALA A 471 -2.98 30.24 -32.23
C ALA A 471 -2.97 31.68 -32.77
N LEU A 472 -3.96 32.05 -33.58
CA LEU A 472 -4.19 33.43 -33.99
C LEU A 472 -4.40 34.31 -32.76
N GLN A 473 -5.39 34.00 -31.92
CA GLN A 473 -5.72 34.79 -30.74
C GLN A 473 -4.51 35.00 -29.80
N LYS A 474 -3.71 33.96 -29.57
CA LYS A 474 -2.45 34.07 -28.79
C LYS A 474 -1.41 34.95 -29.46
N THR A 475 -1.31 34.90 -30.79
CA THR A 475 -0.41 35.76 -31.55
C THR A 475 -0.85 37.23 -31.46
N TYR A 476 -2.14 37.52 -31.55
CA TYR A 476 -2.71 38.86 -31.33
C TYR A 476 -2.49 39.38 -29.90
N GLN A 477 -2.70 38.53 -28.89
CA GLN A 477 -2.47 38.89 -27.50
C GLN A 477 -1.00 39.22 -27.21
N ASN A 478 -0.07 38.49 -27.82
CA ASN A 478 1.36 38.69 -27.62
C ASN A 478 1.92 39.86 -28.46
N ASN A 479 1.31 40.17 -29.60
CA ASN A 479 1.72 41.28 -30.44
C ASN A 479 0.52 41.86 -31.23
N PRO A 480 -0.08 42.98 -30.77
CA PRO A 480 -1.26 43.58 -31.39
C PRO A 480 -1.08 44.00 -32.86
N SER A 481 0.17 44.17 -33.32
CA SER A 481 0.47 44.54 -34.71
C SER A 481 0.37 43.37 -35.70
N CYS A 482 0.10 42.14 -35.26
CA CYS A 482 0.08 40.94 -36.10
C CYS A 482 -1.30 40.65 -36.75
N SER A 483 -2.08 41.69 -37.08
CA SER A 483 -3.47 41.54 -37.49
C SER A 483 -3.71 41.23 -38.95
N LEU A 484 -2.85 41.74 -39.83
CA LEU A 484 -2.97 41.56 -41.28
C LEU A 484 -1.56 41.52 -41.86
N PHE A 485 -1.28 40.52 -42.69
CA PHE A 485 -0.11 40.54 -43.56
C PHE A 485 -0.40 41.49 -44.72
N THR A 486 0.41 42.54 -44.86
CA THR A 486 0.23 43.58 -45.88
C THR A 486 1.08 43.32 -47.13
N SER A 487 1.99 42.35 -47.07
CA SER A 487 2.89 41.98 -48.15
C SER A 487 3.13 40.47 -48.24
N ASP A 488 3.47 39.99 -49.44
CA ASP A 488 3.85 38.60 -49.65
C ASP A 488 5.19 38.30 -48.98
N LEU A 489 5.23 37.27 -48.13
CA LEU A 489 6.43 36.82 -47.45
C LEU A 489 7.17 35.77 -48.30
N TYR A 490 8.45 35.99 -48.58
CA TYR A 490 9.26 35.09 -49.39
C TYR A 490 10.57 34.69 -48.71
N TYR A 491 11.15 33.57 -49.16
CA TYR A 491 12.42 33.05 -48.66
C TYR A 491 13.54 34.08 -48.78
N GLY A 492 14.27 34.31 -47.69
CA GLY A 492 15.31 35.33 -47.59
C GLY A 492 14.82 36.70 -47.09
N MET A 493 13.50 36.90 -46.93
CA MET A 493 12.95 38.13 -46.36
C MET A 493 13.20 38.21 -44.85
N ALA A 494 13.56 39.39 -44.34
CA ALA A 494 13.53 39.71 -42.93
C ALA A 494 12.55 40.86 -42.65
N SER A 495 11.52 40.62 -41.83
CA SER A 495 10.53 41.65 -41.50
C SER A 495 9.82 41.37 -40.17
N ASN A 496 9.09 42.36 -39.66
CA ASN A 496 8.22 42.17 -38.49
C ASN A 496 7.02 41.26 -38.81
N GLU A 497 6.55 41.26 -40.06
CA GLU A 497 5.53 40.32 -40.53
C GLU A 497 6.04 38.88 -40.48
N VAL A 498 7.31 38.62 -40.81
CA VAL A 498 7.91 37.30 -40.63
C VAL A 498 7.99 36.91 -39.14
N LYS A 499 8.17 37.85 -38.21
CA LYS A 499 8.07 37.55 -36.77
C LYS A 499 6.66 37.13 -36.36
N CYS A 500 5.63 37.79 -36.90
CA CYS A 500 4.24 37.40 -36.69
C CYS A 500 3.95 35.98 -37.23
N LEU A 501 4.47 35.67 -38.42
CA LEU A 501 4.39 34.33 -38.99
C LEU A 501 5.03 33.27 -38.08
N HIS A 502 6.23 33.52 -37.56
CA HIS A 502 6.89 32.60 -36.63
C HIS A 502 6.11 32.40 -35.33
N GLN A 503 5.56 33.46 -34.75
CA GLN A 503 4.74 33.37 -33.52
C GLN A 503 3.49 32.53 -33.77
N PHE A 504 2.81 32.74 -34.89
CA PHE A 504 1.66 31.94 -35.28
C PHE A 504 2.03 30.46 -35.45
N LEU A 505 3.08 30.16 -36.20
CA LEU A 505 3.55 28.79 -36.45
C LEU A 505 4.02 28.10 -35.16
N ALA A 506 4.68 28.82 -34.25
CA ALA A 506 5.12 28.29 -32.96
C ALA A 506 3.94 27.98 -32.03
N ASN A 507 2.88 28.79 -32.09
CA ASN A 507 1.65 28.61 -31.32
C ASN A 507 0.80 27.42 -31.80
N LEU A 508 0.98 26.97 -33.05
CA LEU A 508 0.33 25.76 -33.59
C LEU A 508 0.94 24.45 -33.04
N GLY A 509 2.12 24.51 -32.43
CA GLY A 509 2.77 23.37 -31.78
C GLY A 509 4.02 22.86 -32.50
N SER A 510 4.72 21.95 -31.83
CA SER A 510 6.01 21.40 -32.29
C SER A 510 5.91 20.53 -33.55
N ASP A 511 4.73 20.03 -33.89
CA ASP A 511 4.55 19.23 -35.12
C ASP A 511 4.66 20.12 -36.37
N ILE A 512 4.23 21.38 -36.25
CA ILE A 512 4.26 22.39 -37.32
C ILE A 512 5.56 23.16 -37.31
N TYR A 513 5.99 23.67 -36.14
CA TYR A 513 7.23 24.42 -36.03
C TYR A 513 8.05 23.97 -34.80
N PRO A 514 8.80 22.85 -34.92
CA PRO A 514 9.55 22.26 -33.81
C PRO A 514 10.52 23.24 -33.15
N GLU A 515 11.15 24.09 -33.97
CA GLU A 515 12.24 24.96 -33.57
C GLU A 515 11.75 26.17 -32.76
N LYS A 516 10.49 26.60 -32.97
CA LYS A 516 9.84 27.72 -32.26
C LYS A 516 10.67 29.01 -32.23
N LEU A 517 11.54 29.23 -33.23
CA LEU A 517 12.43 30.38 -33.29
C LEU A 517 11.69 31.59 -33.86
N ILE A 518 11.69 32.71 -33.14
CA ILE A 518 11.07 33.96 -33.59
C ILE A 518 12.18 34.94 -33.98
N THR A 519 12.83 34.69 -35.12
CA THR A 519 13.98 35.50 -35.59
C THR A 519 13.55 36.70 -36.43
N GLY A 520 12.44 36.55 -37.15
CA GLY A 520 11.99 37.52 -38.15
C GLY A 520 12.65 37.37 -39.51
N TYR A 521 13.43 36.31 -39.73
CA TYR A 521 14.04 35.96 -41.02
C TYR A 521 13.40 34.69 -41.59
N PHE A 522 12.94 34.75 -42.83
CA PHE A 522 12.30 33.63 -43.53
C PHE A 522 13.39 32.73 -44.12
N GLY A 523 13.85 31.77 -43.32
CA GLY A 523 14.88 30.80 -43.71
C GLY A 523 14.35 29.41 -44.06
N PRO A 524 15.25 28.42 -44.20
CA PRO A 524 14.89 27.02 -44.49
C PRO A 524 13.92 26.40 -43.48
N LEU A 525 14.07 26.75 -42.19
CA LEU A 525 13.22 26.24 -41.11
C LEU A 525 11.80 26.84 -41.18
N THR A 526 11.71 28.14 -41.46
CA THR A 526 10.42 28.82 -41.71
C THR A 526 9.71 28.22 -42.91
N LEU A 527 10.45 27.98 -44.00
CA LEU A 527 9.92 27.34 -45.21
C LEU A 527 9.38 25.94 -44.90
N ALA A 528 10.12 25.14 -44.13
CA ALA A 528 9.68 23.81 -43.72
C ALA A 528 8.41 23.87 -42.87
N ALA A 529 8.33 24.80 -41.91
CA ALA A 529 7.15 24.98 -41.08
C ALA A 529 5.92 25.46 -41.87
N VAL A 530 6.11 26.39 -42.82
CA VAL A 530 5.05 26.83 -43.75
C VAL A 530 4.58 25.67 -44.61
N LYS A 531 5.47 24.81 -45.11
CA LYS A 531 5.08 23.61 -45.87
C LYS A 531 4.28 22.62 -45.02
N ARG A 532 4.69 22.36 -43.77
CA ARG A 532 3.92 21.49 -42.84
C ARG A 532 2.55 22.08 -42.54
N TYR A 533 2.47 23.40 -42.36
CA TYR A 533 1.22 24.11 -42.20
C TYR A 533 0.33 24.00 -43.45
N GLN A 534 0.88 24.20 -44.64
CA GLN A 534 0.16 24.07 -45.91
C GLN A 534 -0.33 22.64 -46.14
N ALA A 535 0.47 21.62 -45.81
CA ALA A 535 0.08 20.21 -45.86
C ALA A 535 -1.05 19.91 -44.85
N MET A 536 -0.98 20.44 -43.63
CA MET A 536 -2.06 20.35 -42.64
C MET A 536 -3.36 21.02 -43.12
N LYS A 537 -3.26 22.02 -44.02
CA LYS A 537 -4.40 22.70 -44.64
C LYS A 537 -4.88 22.05 -45.94
N GLY A 538 -4.17 21.05 -46.45
CA GLY A 538 -4.44 20.47 -47.77
C GLY A 538 -4.23 21.44 -48.93
N ILE A 539 -3.31 22.41 -48.77
CA ILE A 539 -2.93 23.38 -49.82
C ILE A 539 -1.86 22.77 -50.75
N ILE A 540 -0.98 21.93 -50.20
CA ILE A 540 0.08 21.22 -50.93
C ILE A 540 0.07 19.73 -50.61
#